data_AF-A0A6P7KQT9-F1
#
_entry.id   AF-A0A6P7KQT9-F1
#
_cell.length_a   1.000
_cell.length_b   1.000
_cell.length_c   1.000
_cell.angle_alpha   90.00
_cell.angle_beta   90.00
_cell.angle_gamma   90.00
#
_symmetry.space_group_name_H-M   'P 1'
#
loop_
_entity.id
_entity.type
_entity.pdbx_description
1 polymer ?
#
loop_
_entity_poly.entity_id
_entity_poly.type
_entity_poly.pdbx_seq_one_letter_code
_entity_poly.pdbx_strand_id
1 'polypeptide(L)'
;MRALQSDGGLHEMLLILAQLSEALQAMFPSVLTSKTEGNTMIKVWRQIQENHHEEYLHRKDLYTTLLMTVAEPGGIVSALRHRFQAPPPPRELPSAPLLRHAFLLAEANNVQDYRNQILSTFGTVLKMDSTKKVVKKLSGEGHGSAQWFTSIANEFSQIVTFVLTCEESTVKLAPMCSGVIQRFRLANQPVPKILYVDHGCCRAQGPTAVETLFEAWVNRGMVVRLDIFHWIHRFDAAIRTDSHSKYAALSLRWLALLSGPSTTG
;
A
#
# COMPACT_ATOMS: atom_id res chain seq x y z
N MET A 1 -4.87 -2.33 22.96
CA MET A 1 -5.65 -1.91 21.78
C MET A 1 -7.02 -2.57 21.87
N ARG A 2 -8.06 -1.82 22.25
CA ARG A 2 -9.43 -2.35 22.23
C ARG A 2 -9.83 -2.60 20.79
N ALA A 3 -10.42 -3.75 20.52
CA ALA A 3 -11.06 -4.05 19.26
C ALA A 3 -12.16 -3.02 19.02
N LEU A 4 -11.94 -2.10 18.07
CA LEU A 4 -13.02 -1.38 17.43
C LEU A 4 -13.68 -2.36 16.46
N GLN A 5 -14.49 -3.28 16.98
CA GLN A 5 -15.56 -3.86 16.20
C GLN A 5 -16.65 -2.79 16.10
N SER A 6 -16.57 -1.95 15.08
CA SER A 6 -17.62 -0.99 14.77
C SER A 6 -18.62 -1.65 13.83
N ASP A 7 -19.64 -2.29 14.41
CA ASP A 7 -20.84 -2.74 13.69
C ASP A 7 -21.48 -1.56 12.90
N GLY A 8 -21.30 -0.33 13.40
CA GLY A 8 -21.73 0.90 12.71
C GLY A 8 -21.02 1.22 11.40
N GLY A 9 -19.74 0.84 11.22
CA GLY A 9 -19.00 1.13 9.99
C GLY A 9 -19.42 0.25 8.81
N LEU A 10 -19.77 -1.01 9.08
CA LEU A 10 -20.36 -1.91 8.09
C LEU A 10 -21.76 -1.44 7.68
N HIS A 11 -22.58 -1.05 8.66
CA HIS A 11 -23.91 -0.51 8.39
C HIS A 11 -23.86 0.76 7.53
N GLU A 12 -22.99 1.72 7.88
CA GLU A 12 -22.80 2.95 7.12
C GLU A 12 -22.29 2.69 5.69
N MET A 13 -21.33 1.78 5.53
CA MET A 13 -20.88 1.34 4.21
C MET A 13 -22.04 0.79 3.38
N LEU A 14 -22.84 -0.13 3.96
CA LEU A 14 -23.99 -0.73 3.26
C LEU A 14 -25.03 0.32 2.85
N LEU A 15 -25.28 1.34 3.67
CA LEU A 15 -26.18 2.45 3.32
C LEU A 15 -25.66 3.27 2.12
N ILE A 16 -24.34 3.46 2.00
CA ILE A 16 -23.74 4.15 0.84
C ILE A 16 -23.87 3.27 -0.41
N LEU A 17 -23.60 1.96 -0.28
CA LEU A 17 -23.66 1.03 -1.41
C LEU A 17 -25.08 0.76 -1.90
N ALA A 18 -26.09 0.84 -1.03
CA ALA A 18 -27.49 0.67 -1.39
C ALA A 18 -27.99 1.68 -2.43
N GLN A 19 -27.28 2.80 -2.63
CA GLN A 19 -27.56 3.79 -3.68
C GLN A 19 -27.15 3.31 -5.08
N LEU A 20 -26.28 2.29 -5.17
CA LEU A 20 -25.86 1.66 -6.43
C LEU A 20 -26.85 0.56 -6.86
N SER A 21 -26.93 0.24 -8.15
CA SER A 21 -27.66 -0.94 -8.63
C SER A 21 -27.00 -2.24 -8.15
N GLU A 22 -27.73 -3.35 -8.07
CA GLU A 22 -27.16 -4.65 -7.66
C GLU A 22 -25.97 -5.08 -8.54
N ALA A 23 -26.05 -4.81 -9.85
CA ALA A 23 -24.96 -5.05 -10.79
C ALA A 23 -23.71 -4.21 -10.46
N LEU A 24 -23.89 -2.93 -10.12
CA LEU A 24 -22.79 -2.04 -9.73
C LEU A 24 -22.24 -2.37 -8.34
N GLN A 25 -23.08 -2.79 -7.40
CA GLN A 25 -22.65 -3.28 -6.08
C GLN A 25 -21.77 -4.53 -6.22
N ALA A 26 -22.13 -5.46 -7.10
CA ALA A 26 -21.35 -6.67 -7.36
C ALA A 26 -19.98 -6.36 -8.02
N MET A 27 -19.92 -5.34 -8.87
CA MET A 27 -18.66 -4.88 -9.48
C MET A 27 -17.85 -3.95 -8.55
N PHE A 28 -18.44 -3.46 -7.47
CA PHE A 28 -17.83 -2.46 -6.60
C PHE A 28 -16.48 -2.91 -6.02
N PRO A 29 -16.30 -4.14 -5.50
CA PRO A 29 -15.01 -4.61 -5.00
C PRO A 29 -13.95 -4.71 -6.10
N SER A 30 -14.29 -5.19 -7.31
CA SER A 30 -13.34 -5.35 -8.41
C SER A 30 -12.90 -4.01 -9.00
N VAL A 31 -13.83 -3.06 -9.14
CA VAL A 31 -13.56 -1.71 -9.64
C VAL A 31 -12.68 -0.90 -8.68
N LEU A 32 -12.74 -1.19 -7.38
CA LEU A 32 -11.91 -0.52 -6.36
C LEU A 32 -10.56 -1.21 -6.11
N THR A 33 -10.44 -2.51 -6.39
CA THR A 33 -9.20 -3.29 -6.24
C THR A 33 -8.32 -3.23 -7.48
N SER A 34 -8.83 -2.79 -8.64
CA SER A 34 -8.06 -2.55 -9.89
C SER A 34 -7.08 -1.36 -9.81
N LYS A 35 -6.57 -1.04 -8.62
CA LYS A 35 -5.59 0.02 -8.33
C LYS A 35 -4.22 -0.16 -9.00
N THR A 36 -4.07 -1.12 -9.90
CA THR A 36 -2.78 -1.49 -10.50
C THR A 36 -2.24 -0.46 -11.49
N GLU A 37 -3.03 0.51 -11.98
CA GLU A 37 -2.55 1.50 -12.95
C GLU A 37 -3.09 2.92 -12.66
N GLY A 38 -2.56 3.61 -11.64
CA GLY A 38 -2.61 5.08 -11.54
C GLY A 38 -4.00 5.76 -11.55
N ASN A 39 -5.08 5.03 -11.32
CA ASN A 39 -6.43 5.57 -11.41
C ASN A 39 -6.84 6.27 -10.10
N THR A 40 -7.21 7.54 -10.19
CA THR A 40 -7.77 8.31 -9.06
C THR A 40 -9.21 7.86 -8.78
N MET A 41 -9.70 8.04 -7.54
CA MET A 41 -11.11 7.77 -7.19
C MET A 41 -12.11 8.51 -8.08
N ILE A 42 -11.70 9.62 -8.71
CA ILE A 42 -12.50 10.36 -9.67
C ILE A 42 -12.72 9.55 -10.96
N LYS A 43 -11.69 8.87 -11.47
CA LYS A 43 -11.83 7.99 -12.64
C LYS A 43 -12.75 6.81 -12.34
N VAL A 44 -12.58 6.20 -11.18
CA VAL A 44 -13.46 5.12 -10.70
C VAL A 44 -14.91 5.60 -10.61
N TRP A 45 -15.14 6.77 -10.01
CA TRP A 45 -16.47 7.36 -9.92
C TRP A 45 -17.08 7.67 -11.30
N ARG A 46 -16.29 8.18 -12.25
CA ARG A 46 -16.74 8.41 -13.63
C ARG A 46 -17.15 7.11 -14.32
N GLN A 47 -16.35 6.05 -14.19
CA GLN A 47 -16.70 4.74 -14.75
C GLN A 47 -18.00 4.20 -14.15
N ILE A 48 -18.18 4.33 -12.83
CA ILE A 48 -19.43 3.94 -12.16
C ILE A 48 -20.60 4.77 -12.68
N GLN A 49 -20.40 6.07 -12.90
CA GLN A 49 -21.42 6.96 -13.46
C GLN A 49 -21.81 6.59 -14.89
N GLU A 50 -20.84 6.31 -15.75
CA GLU A 50 -21.05 5.87 -17.13
C GLU A 50 -21.82 4.56 -17.16
N ASN A 51 -21.36 3.54 -16.43
CA ASN A 51 -22.02 2.24 -16.35
C ASN A 51 -23.46 2.36 -15.83
N HIS A 52 -23.70 3.20 -14.82
CA HIS A 52 -25.05 3.43 -14.29
C HIS A 52 -25.96 4.12 -15.31
N HIS A 53 -25.42 5.08 -16.08
CA HIS A 53 -26.16 5.75 -17.13
C HIS A 53 -26.51 4.79 -18.27
N GLU A 54 -25.57 3.96 -18.71
CA GLU A 54 -25.80 2.92 -19.72
C GLU A 54 -26.85 1.91 -19.25
N GLU A 55 -26.76 1.42 -18.00
CA GLU A 55 -27.75 0.50 -17.43
C GLU A 55 -29.15 1.12 -17.37
N TYR A 56 -29.24 2.43 -17.06
CA TYR A 56 -30.50 3.17 -17.08
C TYR A 56 -31.08 3.28 -18.50
N LEU A 57 -30.25 3.69 -19.47
CA LEU A 57 -30.69 3.83 -20.86
C LEU A 57 -31.13 2.50 -21.44
N HIS A 58 -30.38 1.42 -21.18
CA HIS A 58 -30.73 0.07 -21.63
C HIS A 58 -32.09 -0.38 -21.08
N ARG A 59 -32.34 -0.17 -19.78
CA ARG A 59 -33.66 -0.49 -19.17
C ARG A 59 -34.79 0.36 -19.76
N LYS A 60 -34.55 1.63 -20.02
CA LYS A 60 -35.53 2.54 -20.64
C LYS A 60 -35.85 2.12 -22.08
N ASP A 61 -34.84 1.72 -22.84
CA ASP A 61 -34.98 1.24 -24.21
C ASP A 61 -35.79 -0.07 -24.26
N LEU A 62 -35.46 -1.05 -23.41
CA LEU A 62 -36.23 -2.28 -23.25
C LEU A 62 -37.69 -1.99 -22.87
N TYR A 63 -37.92 -1.10 -21.90
CA TYR A 63 -39.27 -0.70 -21.50
C TYR A 63 -40.05 -0.09 -22.66
N THR A 64 -39.42 0.83 -23.41
CA THR A 64 -40.06 1.52 -24.54
C THR A 64 -40.37 0.54 -25.67
N THR A 65 -39.45 -0.37 -25.98
CA THR A 65 -39.63 -1.42 -26.99
C THR A 65 -40.81 -2.33 -26.62
N LEU A 66 -40.84 -2.83 -25.39
CA LEU A 66 -41.95 -3.64 -24.89
C LEU A 66 -43.28 -2.88 -24.95
N LEU A 67 -43.27 -1.59 -24.57
CA LEU A 67 -44.45 -0.74 -24.62
C LEU A 67 -44.98 -0.57 -26.06
N MET A 68 -44.09 -0.38 -27.04
CA MET A 68 -44.48 -0.31 -28.45
C MET A 68 -45.11 -1.60 -28.95
N THR A 69 -44.59 -2.77 -28.55
CA THR A 69 -45.14 -4.07 -28.93
C THR A 69 -46.52 -4.33 -28.32
N VAL A 70 -46.75 -3.94 -27.05
CA VAL A 70 -48.05 -4.18 -26.40
C VAL A 70 -49.11 -3.13 -26.71
N ALA A 71 -48.70 -1.94 -27.15
CA ALA A 71 -49.59 -0.84 -27.55
C ALA A 71 -50.02 -0.92 -29.03
N GLU A 72 -49.76 -2.04 -29.71
CA GLU A 72 -50.12 -2.24 -31.11
C GLU A 72 -51.64 -2.00 -31.34
N PRO A 73 -52.01 -1.24 -32.40
CA PRO A 73 -53.39 -0.98 -32.73
C PRO A 73 -54.17 -2.28 -32.95
N GLY A 74 -55.24 -2.49 -32.17
CA GLY A 74 -56.07 -3.71 -32.23
C GLY A 74 -55.69 -4.80 -31.21
N GLY A 75 -54.64 -4.61 -30.41
CA GLY A 75 -54.27 -5.52 -29.32
C GLY A 75 -55.17 -5.43 -28.08
N ILE A 76 -55.23 -6.51 -27.28
CA ILE A 76 -56.03 -6.61 -26.04
C ILE A 76 -55.72 -5.47 -25.05
N VAL A 77 -54.45 -5.08 -24.92
CA VAL A 77 -54.02 -4.04 -23.96
C VAL A 77 -54.47 -2.64 -24.42
N SER A 78 -54.46 -2.40 -25.73
CA SER A 78 -54.99 -1.16 -26.34
C SER A 78 -56.50 -1.06 -26.13
N ALA A 79 -57.23 -2.17 -26.27
CA ALA A 79 -58.68 -2.24 -26.00
C ALA A 79 -59.04 -1.98 -24.54
N LEU A 80 -58.18 -2.38 -23.59
CA LEU A 80 -58.37 -2.16 -22.15
C LEU A 80 -58.02 -0.74 -21.68
N ARG A 81 -57.54 0.15 -22.58
CA ARG A 81 -57.09 1.53 -22.26
C ARG A 81 -56.17 1.61 -21.04
N HIS A 82 -55.28 0.63 -20.89
CA HIS A 82 -54.36 0.62 -19.76
C HIS A 82 -53.39 1.81 -19.85
N ARG A 83 -53.21 2.54 -18.74
CA ARG A 83 -52.28 3.67 -18.67
C ARG A 83 -50.96 3.20 -18.07
N PHE A 84 -49.97 2.99 -18.94
CA PHE A 84 -48.62 2.66 -18.51
C PHE A 84 -47.97 3.80 -17.72
N GLN A 85 -47.20 3.44 -16.71
CA GLN A 85 -46.42 4.41 -15.93
C GLN A 85 -45.20 4.87 -16.74
N ALA A 86 -44.72 6.09 -16.50
CA ALA A 86 -43.44 6.50 -17.06
C ALA A 86 -42.30 5.68 -16.42
N PRO A 87 -41.22 5.38 -17.16
CA PRO A 87 -40.06 4.74 -16.56
C PRO A 87 -39.54 5.60 -15.38
N PRO A 88 -39.11 4.98 -14.27
CA PRO A 88 -38.59 5.72 -13.13
C PRO A 88 -37.46 6.67 -13.54
N PRO A 89 -37.23 7.77 -12.81
CA PRO A 89 -36.06 8.61 -13.04
C PRO A 89 -34.77 7.83 -12.73
N PRO A 90 -33.62 8.27 -13.30
CA PRO A 90 -32.33 7.72 -12.93
C PRO A 90 -32.10 7.85 -11.42
N ARG A 91 -31.52 6.83 -10.78
CA ARG A 91 -31.12 6.92 -9.37
C ARG A 91 -29.97 7.93 -9.23
N GLU A 92 -29.98 8.67 -8.12
CA GLU A 92 -28.85 9.51 -7.75
C GLU A 92 -27.69 8.63 -7.28
N LEU A 93 -26.49 8.90 -7.81
CA LEU A 93 -25.29 8.17 -7.44
C LEU A 93 -24.60 8.82 -6.24
N PRO A 94 -23.95 8.04 -5.37
CA PRO A 94 -23.07 8.59 -4.36
C PRO A 94 -21.97 9.44 -5.00
N SER A 95 -21.61 10.53 -4.34
CA SER A 95 -20.49 11.36 -4.77
C SER A 95 -19.16 10.60 -4.66
N ALA A 96 -18.14 11.02 -5.44
CA ALA A 96 -16.81 10.40 -5.36
C ALA A 96 -16.22 10.38 -3.93
N PRO A 97 -16.40 11.44 -3.09
CA PRO A 97 -16.02 11.38 -1.67
C PRO A 97 -16.75 10.30 -0.87
N LEU A 98 -18.06 10.11 -1.08
CA LEU A 98 -18.84 9.08 -0.37
C LEU A 98 -18.41 7.67 -0.78
N LEU A 99 -18.16 7.44 -2.09
CA LEU A 99 -17.63 6.15 -2.54
C LEU A 99 -16.23 5.86 -1.97
N ARG A 100 -15.38 6.89 -1.89
CA ARG A 100 -14.08 6.76 -1.23
C ARG A 100 -14.23 6.43 0.25
N HIS A 101 -15.20 7.03 0.94
CA HIS A 101 -15.48 6.73 2.34
C HIS A 101 -15.92 5.28 2.53
N ALA A 102 -16.90 4.81 1.75
CA ALA A 102 -17.35 3.41 1.76
C ALA A 102 -16.20 2.43 1.49
N PHE A 103 -15.33 2.75 0.51
CA PHE A 103 -14.13 1.97 0.24
C PHE A 103 -13.19 1.89 1.47
N LEU A 104 -12.91 3.03 2.11
CA LEU A 104 -12.04 3.06 3.29
C LEU A 104 -12.63 2.26 4.47
N LEU A 105 -13.95 2.30 4.64
CA LEU A 105 -14.64 1.47 5.64
C LEU A 105 -14.51 -0.02 5.31
N ALA A 106 -14.67 -0.41 4.05
CA ALA A 106 -14.47 -1.79 3.61
C ALA A 106 -13.03 -2.27 3.91
N GLU A 107 -12.03 -1.46 3.56
CA GLU A 107 -10.62 -1.75 3.81
C GLU A 107 -10.27 -1.85 5.29
N ALA A 108 -10.92 -1.04 6.14
CA ALA A 108 -10.71 -1.09 7.59
C ALA A 108 -11.09 -2.47 8.17
N ASN A 109 -12.06 -3.15 7.57
CA ASN A 109 -12.43 -4.51 7.98
C ASN A 109 -11.37 -5.55 7.59
N ASN A 110 -10.53 -5.27 6.58
CA ASN A 110 -9.45 -6.16 6.14
C ASN A 110 -8.16 -6.00 6.95
N VAL A 111 -8.13 -5.12 7.97
CA VAL A 111 -6.92 -4.87 8.78
C VAL A 111 -6.40 -6.14 9.43
N GLN A 112 -7.26 -7.07 9.83
CA GLN A 112 -6.80 -8.35 10.39
C GLN A 112 -6.11 -9.21 9.35
N ASP A 113 -6.59 -9.23 8.11
CA ASP A 113 -5.94 -9.98 7.03
C ASP A 113 -4.60 -9.38 6.64
N TYR A 114 -4.50 -8.04 6.58
CA TYR A 114 -3.22 -7.35 6.40
C TYR A 114 -2.25 -7.68 7.52
N ARG A 115 -2.72 -7.71 8.76
CA ARG A 115 -1.92 -8.12 9.91
C ARG A 115 -1.46 -9.57 9.77
N ASN A 116 -2.34 -10.49 9.41
CA ASN A 116 -2.01 -11.91 9.21
C ASN A 116 -0.98 -12.09 8.11
N GLN A 117 -1.14 -11.39 6.98
CA GLN A 117 -0.17 -11.39 5.88
C GLN A 117 1.22 -10.96 6.36
N ILE A 118 1.31 -9.84 7.08
CA ILE A 118 2.57 -9.34 7.65
C ILE A 118 3.18 -10.35 8.64
N LEU A 119 2.35 -10.93 9.52
CA LEU A 119 2.81 -11.87 10.53
C LEU A 119 3.25 -13.22 9.95
N SER A 120 2.73 -13.59 8.78
CA SER A 120 3.08 -14.83 8.06
C SER A 120 4.31 -14.70 7.14
N THR A 121 4.84 -13.49 6.98
CA THR A 121 5.95 -13.19 6.08
C THR A 121 7.31 -13.30 6.79
N PHE A 122 8.26 -13.98 6.14
CA PHE A 122 9.64 -14.19 6.60
C PHE A 122 10.64 -13.96 5.47
N GLY A 123 11.94 -14.05 5.76
CA GLY A 123 12.99 -13.81 4.77
C GLY A 123 14.37 -14.26 5.25
N THR A 124 15.27 -14.47 4.31
CA THR A 124 16.67 -14.79 4.57
C THR A 124 17.56 -13.56 4.54
N VAL A 125 17.12 -12.50 3.87
CA VAL A 125 17.77 -11.19 3.82
C VAL A 125 16.75 -10.14 4.19
N LEU A 126 17.04 -9.36 5.22
CA LEU A 126 16.15 -8.34 5.72
C LEU A 126 16.71 -6.95 5.44
N LYS A 127 15.81 -5.97 5.32
CA LYS A 127 16.12 -4.55 5.31
C LYS A 127 15.30 -3.85 6.38
N MET A 128 15.93 -3.05 7.22
CA MET A 128 15.28 -2.16 8.17
C MET A 128 15.51 -0.70 7.76
N ASP A 129 14.41 0.03 7.60
CA ASP A 129 14.39 1.41 7.09
C ASP A 129 13.45 2.27 7.94
N SER A 130 13.88 3.51 8.21
CA SER A 130 13.12 4.50 8.96
C SER A 130 12.79 5.71 8.10
N THR A 131 11.52 6.11 8.06
CA THR A 131 11.09 7.27 7.27
C THR A 131 10.07 8.15 7.98
N LYS A 132 10.20 9.46 7.77
CA LYS A 132 9.17 10.44 8.16
C LYS A 132 8.08 10.61 7.10
N LYS A 133 8.27 10.08 5.89
CA LYS A 133 7.37 10.34 4.75
C LYS A 133 5.97 9.77 4.95
N VAL A 134 5.86 8.63 5.62
CA VAL A 134 4.58 7.98 5.94
C VAL A 134 3.83 8.77 7.01
N VAL A 135 4.50 9.15 8.11
CA VAL A 135 3.84 9.86 9.21
C VAL A 135 3.34 11.24 8.81
N LYS A 136 4.03 11.92 7.88
CA LYS A 136 3.58 13.21 7.32
C LYS A 136 2.25 13.13 6.57
N LYS A 137 1.85 11.93 6.15
CA LYS A 137 0.56 11.68 5.47
C LYS A 137 -0.56 11.34 6.45
N LEU A 138 -0.27 11.17 7.74
CA LEU A 138 -1.30 10.93 8.75
C LEU A 138 -2.12 12.21 8.97
N SER A 139 -3.44 12.05 8.94
CA SER A 139 -4.44 13.09 9.13
C SER A 139 -5.44 12.69 10.24
N GLY A 140 -6.30 13.63 10.65
CA GLY A 140 -7.26 13.39 11.73
C GLY A 140 -6.55 13.10 13.04
N GLU A 141 -7.07 12.15 13.83
CA GLU A 141 -6.50 11.76 15.13
C GLU A 141 -5.07 11.20 15.04
N GLY A 142 -4.68 10.68 13.87
CA GLY A 142 -3.32 10.21 13.63
C GLY A 142 -2.31 11.33 13.39
N HIS A 143 -2.76 12.56 13.13
CA HIS A 143 -1.87 13.68 12.84
C HIS A 143 -1.01 14.02 14.07
N GLY A 144 0.31 14.08 13.89
CA GLY A 144 1.25 14.37 14.98
C GLY A 144 1.40 13.25 16.02
N SER A 145 0.68 12.13 15.89
CA SER A 145 0.75 11.00 16.82
C SER A 145 2.06 10.19 16.73
N ALA A 146 2.80 10.34 15.62
CA ALA A 146 4.07 9.67 15.38
C ALA A 146 5.00 10.57 14.57
N GLN A 147 6.31 10.38 14.74
CA GLN A 147 7.34 11.09 13.99
C GLN A 147 8.09 10.20 12.99
N TRP A 148 8.06 8.88 13.21
CA TRP A 148 8.78 7.91 12.41
C TRP A 148 7.90 6.70 12.10
N PHE A 149 8.05 6.21 10.89
CA PHE A 149 7.63 4.88 10.48
C PHE A 149 8.89 4.06 10.26
N THR A 150 9.08 3.01 11.04
CA THR A 150 10.21 2.09 10.88
C THR A 150 9.67 0.74 10.48
N SER A 151 10.22 0.17 9.42
CA SER A 151 9.79 -1.11 8.88
C SER A 151 10.95 -2.07 8.71
N ILE A 152 10.64 -3.35 8.74
CA ILE A 152 11.52 -4.44 8.34
C ILE A 152 10.84 -5.16 7.18
N ALA A 153 11.54 -5.30 6.07
CA ALA A 153 11.08 -6.02 4.88
C ALA A 153 12.05 -7.15 4.50
N ASN A 154 11.56 -8.16 3.79
CA ASN A 154 12.35 -9.27 3.27
C ASN A 154 12.92 -9.00 1.87
N GLU A 155 13.66 -9.96 1.32
CA GLU A 155 14.24 -9.94 -0.03
C GLU A 155 13.21 -9.77 -1.16
N PHE A 156 11.93 -10.05 -0.89
CA PHE A 156 10.83 -9.88 -1.85
C PHE A 156 10.11 -8.55 -1.68
N SER A 157 10.67 -7.61 -0.90
CA SER A 157 10.06 -6.31 -0.57
C SER A 157 8.71 -6.44 0.15
N GLN A 158 8.45 -7.58 0.81
CA GLN A 158 7.27 -7.77 1.63
C GLN A 158 7.56 -7.33 3.06
N ILE A 159 6.61 -6.62 3.67
CA ILE A 159 6.78 -6.14 5.04
C ILE A 159 6.66 -7.31 6.02
N VAL A 160 7.73 -7.49 6.79
CA VAL A 160 7.84 -8.47 7.89
C VAL A 160 7.28 -7.85 9.17
N THR A 161 7.60 -6.61 9.48
CA THR A 161 6.98 -5.88 10.59
C THR A 161 7.18 -4.38 10.41
N PHE A 162 6.35 -3.57 11.06
CA PHE A 162 6.57 -2.13 11.12
C PHE A 162 6.04 -1.57 12.44
N VAL A 163 6.54 -0.40 12.82
CA VAL A 163 6.04 0.38 13.95
C VAL A 163 6.00 1.87 13.61
N LEU A 164 5.11 2.58 14.28
CA LEU A 164 5.07 4.03 14.32
C LEU A 164 5.61 4.48 15.68
N THR A 165 6.60 5.36 15.68
CA THR A 165 7.25 5.83 16.92
C THR A 165 7.36 7.36 16.94
N CYS A 166 7.39 7.93 18.15
CA CYS A 166 7.62 9.36 18.34
C CYS A 166 9.08 9.78 18.15
N GLU A 167 10.01 8.82 18.15
CA GLU A 167 11.44 9.03 17.98
C GLU A 167 12.09 7.78 17.38
N GLU A 168 13.22 7.96 16.70
CA GLU A 168 14.05 6.88 16.16
C GLU A 168 15.16 6.57 17.17
N SER A 169 14.81 5.86 18.24
CA SER A 169 15.76 5.44 19.28
C SER A 169 15.77 3.93 19.45
N THR A 170 16.91 3.36 19.84
CA THR A 170 17.01 1.92 20.10
C THR A 170 16.05 1.46 21.18
N VAL A 171 15.81 2.30 22.20
CA VAL A 171 14.83 2.02 23.27
C VAL A 171 13.42 1.84 22.70
N LYS A 172 12.99 2.69 21.76
CA LYS A 172 11.65 2.58 21.15
C LYS A 172 11.55 1.46 20.12
N LEU A 173 12.67 1.09 19.48
CA LEU A 173 12.70 0.04 18.47
C LEU A 173 12.95 -1.36 19.06
N ALA A 174 13.46 -1.47 20.28
CA ALA A 174 13.75 -2.73 20.96
C ALA A 174 12.55 -3.70 21.02
N PRO A 175 11.31 -3.26 21.30
CA PRO A 175 10.15 -4.16 21.29
C PRO A 175 9.88 -4.75 19.89
N MET A 176 10.04 -3.96 18.82
CA MET A 176 9.86 -4.45 17.45
C MET A 176 10.95 -5.48 17.10
N CYS A 177 12.21 -5.18 17.40
CA CYS A 177 13.35 -6.04 17.10
C CYS A 177 13.25 -7.37 17.86
N SER A 178 12.95 -7.30 19.17
CA SER A 178 12.73 -8.50 20.00
C SER A 178 11.52 -9.31 19.51
N GLY A 179 10.44 -8.63 19.13
CA GLY A 179 9.23 -9.26 18.61
C GLY A 179 9.46 -10.03 17.32
N VAL A 180 10.21 -9.47 16.36
CA VAL A 180 10.51 -10.17 15.10
C VAL A 180 11.45 -11.36 15.32
N ILE A 181 12.46 -11.22 16.20
CA ILE A 181 13.35 -12.34 16.60
C ILE A 181 12.53 -13.48 17.18
N GLN A 182 11.66 -13.17 18.13
CA GLN A 182 10.79 -14.16 18.77
C GLN A 182 9.86 -14.82 17.76
N ARG A 183 9.33 -14.06 16.80
CA ARG A 183 8.42 -14.59 15.79
C ARG A 183 9.12 -15.58 14.85
N PHE A 184 10.32 -15.25 14.36
CA PHE A 184 11.13 -16.20 13.58
C PHE A 184 11.41 -17.48 14.37
N ARG A 185 11.79 -17.34 15.64
CA ARG A 185 12.06 -18.49 16.52
C ARG A 185 10.82 -19.37 16.71
N LEU A 186 9.67 -18.78 17.00
CA LEU A 186 8.41 -19.51 17.22
C LEU A 186 7.90 -20.21 15.96
N ALA A 187 8.13 -19.61 14.79
CA ALA A 187 7.79 -20.20 13.49
C ALA A 187 8.86 -21.18 12.95
N ASN A 188 9.85 -21.55 13.78
CA ASN A 188 10.97 -22.41 13.42
C ASN A 188 11.71 -21.96 12.14
N GLN A 189 11.81 -20.65 11.93
CA GLN A 189 12.49 -20.06 10.79
C GLN A 189 14.00 -19.94 11.07
N PRO A 190 14.84 -20.08 10.04
CA PRO A 190 16.27 -19.86 10.19
C PRO A 190 16.55 -18.40 10.54
N VAL A 191 17.70 -18.16 11.18
CA VAL A 191 18.20 -16.80 11.40
C VAL A 191 18.48 -16.16 10.03
N PRO A 192 18.06 -14.90 9.79
CA PRO A 192 18.42 -14.18 8.58
C PRO A 192 19.95 -14.10 8.43
N LYS A 193 20.44 -14.16 7.20
CA LYS A 193 21.89 -14.09 6.93
C LYS A 193 22.39 -12.65 6.99
N ILE A 194 21.59 -11.70 6.49
CA ILE A 194 21.98 -10.30 6.33
C ILE A 194 20.83 -9.40 6.76
N LEU A 195 21.15 -8.32 7.47
CA LEU A 195 20.28 -7.18 7.72
C LEU A 195 20.88 -5.91 7.11
N TYR A 196 20.19 -5.32 6.14
CA TYR A 196 20.53 -4.01 5.58
C TYR A 196 19.90 -2.89 6.41
N VAL A 197 20.67 -1.84 6.70
CA VAL A 197 20.22 -0.66 7.44
C VAL A 197 20.76 0.63 6.85
N ASP A 198 20.07 1.73 7.09
CA ASP A 198 20.39 3.07 6.59
C ASP A 198 21.66 3.66 7.25
N HIS A 199 21.84 3.38 8.54
CA HIS A 199 22.95 3.83 9.36
C HIS A 199 23.26 2.81 10.46
N GLY A 200 24.37 2.99 11.17
CA GLY A 200 24.73 2.10 12.28
C GLY A 200 25.10 0.67 11.87
N CYS A 201 25.63 0.44 10.67
CA CYS A 201 26.12 -0.88 10.21
C CYS A 201 27.64 -1.08 10.34
N CYS A 202 28.41 -0.01 10.51
CA CYS A 202 29.88 -0.07 10.47
C CYS A 202 30.45 -0.16 11.88
N ARG A 203 31.22 -1.22 12.17
CA ARG A 203 31.90 -1.45 13.46
C ARG A 203 33.13 -0.55 13.72
N ALA A 204 33.11 0.69 13.22
CA ALA A 204 34.29 1.57 13.29
C ALA A 204 34.73 1.85 14.75
N GLN A 205 33.82 1.72 15.71
CA GLN A 205 34.06 2.00 17.14
C GLN A 205 33.57 0.84 18.05
N GLY A 206 33.44 -0.37 17.51
CA GLY A 206 32.88 -1.53 18.23
C GLY A 206 31.47 -1.93 17.76
N PRO A 207 30.75 -2.79 18.51
CA PRO A 207 29.41 -3.23 18.16
C PRO A 207 28.45 -2.07 17.99
N THR A 208 27.63 -2.11 16.94
CA THR A 208 26.70 -1.02 16.66
C THR A 208 25.42 -1.16 17.47
N ALA A 209 24.69 -0.04 17.66
CA ALA A 209 23.42 -0.05 18.37
C ALA A 209 22.38 -1.00 17.71
N VAL A 210 22.45 -1.15 16.38
CA VAL A 210 21.63 -2.13 15.63
C VAL A 210 22.06 -3.56 15.94
N GLU A 211 23.37 -3.83 16.02
CA GLU A 211 23.86 -5.15 16.41
C GLU A 211 23.42 -5.53 17.83
N THR A 212 23.36 -4.57 18.75
CA THR A 212 22.80 -4.80 20.09
C THR A 212 21.30 -5.15 20.03
N LEU A 213 20.52 -4.47 19.20
CA LEU A 213 19.08 -4.77 19.02
C LEU A 213 18.83 -6.17 18.44
N PHE A 214 19.78 -6.68 17.65
CA PHE A 214 19.70 -7.97 16.99
C PHE A 214 20.75 -8.98 17.49
N GLU A 215 21.23 -8.82 18.73
CA GLU A 215 22.33 -9.61 19.29
C GLU A 215 22.09 -11.11 19.15
N ALA A 216 20.87 -11.58 19.42
CA ALA A 216 20.50 -13.00 19.32
C ALA A 216 20.67 -13.58 17.90
N TRP A 217 20.54 -12.75 16.86
CA TRP A 217 20.77 -13.15 15.48
C TRP A 217 22.23 -12.95 15.06
N VAL A 218 22.87 -11.86 15.51
CA VAL A 218 24.29 -11.57 15.23
C VAL A 218 25.19 -12.66 15.82
N ASN A 219 24.93 -13.10 17.06
CA ASN A 219 25.65 -14.19 17.71
C ASN A 219 25.47 -15.55 17.00
N ARG A 220 24.50 -15.64 16.09
CA ARG A 220 24.23 -16.83 15.25
C ARG A 220 24.65 -16.64 13.79
N GLY A 221 25.45 -15.60 13.51
CA GLY A 221 26.08 -15.38 12.21
C GLY A 221 25.36 -14.42 11.27
N MET A 222 24.29 -13.74 11.71
CA MET A 222 23.71 -12.65 10.92
C MET A 222 24.69 -11.47 10.84
N VAL A 223 24.86 -10.89 9.64
CA VAL A 223 25.68 -9.68 9.46
C VAL A 223 24.83 -8.44 9.19
N VAL A 224 25.20 -7.31 9.79
CA VAL A 224 24.59 -6.00 9.51
C VAL A 224 25.39 -5.28 8.42
N ARG A 225 24.70 -4.74 7.41
CA ARG A 225 25.30 -4.08 6.25
C ARG A 225 24.60 -2.76 5.94
N LEU A 226 25.33 -1.87 5.26
CA LEU A 226 24.76 -0.61 4.78
C LEU A 226 23.81 -0.89 3.62
N ASP A 227 22.62 -0.30 3.67
CA ASP A 227 21.67 -0.28 2.56
C ASP A 227 22.28 0.33 1.30
N ILE A 228 21.91 -0.20 0.14
CA ILE A 228 22.48 0.21 -1.15
C ILE A 228 22.16 1.66 -1.50
N PHE A 229 20.97 2.17 -1.19
CA PHE A 229 20.64 3.57 -1.48
C PHE A 229 21.48 4.50 -0.61
N HIS A 230 21.64 4.16 0.66
CA HIS A 230 22.52 4.91 1.57
C HIS A 230 23.99 4.82 1.17
N TRP A 231 24.43 3.69 0.64
CA TRP A 231 25.77 3.55 0.08
C TRP A 231 25.96 4.46 -1.14
N ILE A 232 25.02 4.44 -2.11
CA ILE A 232 25.06 5.29 -3.31
C ILE A 232 25.08 6.78 -2.93
N HIS A 233 24.22 7.20 -1.99
CA HIS A 233 24.19 8.59 -1.55
C HIS A 233 25.51 9.05 -0.90
N ARG A 234 26.15 8.19 -0.09
CA ARG A 234 27.47 8.50 0.49
C ARG A 234 28.56 8.52 -0.56
N PHE A 235 28.47 7.62 -1.55
CA PHE A 235 29.41 7.58 -2.67
C PHE A 235 29.31 8.83 -3.54
N ASP A 236 28.09 9.21 -3.98
CA ASP A 236 27.81 10.42 -4.74
C ASP A 236 28.33 11.68 -4.02
N ALA A 237 28.03 11.81 -2.72
CA ALA A 237 28.52 12.93 -1.93
C ALA A 237 30.06 13.03 -1.92
N ALA A 238 30.76 11.89 -1.92
CA ALA A 238 32.22 11.86 -1.92
C ALA A 238 32.87 12.21 -3.28
N ILE A 239 32.12 12.11 -4.37
CA ILE A 239 32.59 12.42 -5.75
C ILE A 239 32.11 13.77 -6.26
N ARG A 240 31.14 14.41 -5.60
CA ARG A 240 30.55 15.67 -6.09
C ARG A 240 31.44 16.89 -5.97
N THR A 241 32.42 16.86 -5.06
CA THR A 241 33.32 18.00 -4.84
C THR A 241 34.76 17.56 -5.10
N ASP A 242 35.43 18.26 -6.01
CA ASP A 242 36.85 18.08 -6.34
C ASP A 242 37.78 18.27 -5.13
N SER A 243 37.34 19.09 -4.17
CA SER A 243 37.97 19.32 -2.87
C SER A 243 37.78 18.18 -1.85
N HIS A 244 36.95 17.17 -2.14
CA HIS A 244 36.79 16.05 -1.22
C HIS A 244 38.08 15.21 -1.20
N SER A 245 38.56 14.85 0.00
CA SER A 245 39.84 14.17 0.18
C SER A 245 39.98 12.83 -0.58
N LYS A 246 38.84 12.23 -0.98
CA LYS A 246 38.81 10.99 -1.77
C LYS A 246 38.64 11.20 -3.28
N TYR A 247 38.31 12.41 -3.73
CA TYR A 247 38.00 12.70 -5.13
C TYR A 247 39.19 12.38 -6.05
N ALA A 248 40.38 12.90 -5.75
CA ALA A 248 41.59 12.68 -6.56
C ALA A 248 41.92 11.18 -6.73
N ALA A 249 41.86 10.41 -5.64
CA ALA A 249 42.14 8.97 -5.65
C ALA A 249 41.09 8.18 -6.44
N LEU A 250 39.82 8.56 -6.36
CA LEU A 250 38.75 7.97 -7.15
C LEU A 250 38.94 8.30 -8.63
N SER A 251 39.07 9.57 -8.99
CA SER A 251 39.22 10.03 -10.38
C SER A 251 40.39 9.35 -11.10
N LEU A 252 41.54 9.20 -10.45
CA LEU A 252 42.70 8.46 -11.00
C LEU A 252 42.38 6.99 -11.30
N ARG A 253 41.64 6.33 -10.41
CA ARG A 253 41.31 4.90 -10.53
C ARG A 253 40.17 4.65 -11.53
N TRP A 254 39.23 5.58 -11.65
CA TRP A 254 38.20 5.59 -12.68
C TRP A 254 38.81 5.80 -14.07
N LEU A 255 39.74 6.75 -14.21
CA LEU A 255 40.48 6.94 -15.46
C LEU A 255 41.23 5.66 -15.86
N ALA A 256 41.94 5.02 -14.93
CA ALA A 256 42.64 3.77 -15.20
C ALA A 256 41.71 2.60 -15.63
N LEU A 257 40.49 2.54 -15.10
CA LEU A 257 39.48 1.54 -15.53
C LEU A 257 38.93 1.83 -16.94
N LEU A 258 38.81 3.10 -17.31
CA LEU A 258 38.33 3.52 -18.63
C LEU A 258 39.43 3.49 -19.71
N SER A 259 40.70 3.59 -19.32
CA SER A 259 41.82 3.57 -20.26
C SER A 259 42.11 2.19 -20.87
N GLY A 260 41.53 1.11 -20.31
CA GLY A 260 41.82 -0.27 -20.73
C GLY A 260 43.32 -0.63 -20.59
N PRO A 261 43.70 -1.90 -20.73
CA PRO A 261 45.11 -2.23 -20.91
C PRO A 261 45.59 -1.59 -22.21
N SER A 262 46.63 -0.75 -22.13
CA SER A 262 47.31 -0.18 -23.29
C SER A 262 47.84 -1.33 -24.17
N THR A 263 47.13 -1.64 -25.24
CA THR A 263 47.62 -2.52 -26.31
C THR A 263 48.64 -1.73 -27.13
N THR A 264 49.86 -1.64 -26.64
CA THR A 264 51.01 -1.25 -27.45
C THR A 264 51.96 -2.45 -27.46
N GLY A 265 51.92 -3.19 -28.57
CA GLY A 265 53.02 -4.05 -29.00
C GLY A 265 54.14 -3.23 -29.63
#